data_AF-A0A963JU37-F1
#
_entry.id   AF-A0A963JU37-F1
#
_cell.length_a   1.000
_cell.length_b   1.000
_cell.length_c   1.000
_cell.angle_alpha   90.00
_cell.angle_beta   90.00
_cell.angle_gamma   90.00
#
_symmetry.space_group_name_H-M   'P 1'
#
loop_
_entity.id
_entity.type
_entity.pdbx_description
1 polymer ?
#
loop_
_entity_poly.entity_id
_entity_poly.type
_entity_poly.pdbx_seq_one_letter_code
_entity_poly.pdbx_strand_id
1 'polypeptide(L)'
;AYAGSLAWSNFFSRLTHSHPGRVVWVVFNTLIAFMLMEMNVFRAMGEVLGLYSNIAIAWIMAVVADLVVNKPLGLSPPGIEFKRAHLYDVNPVGVGAMALASVLSISAHLGLFGAMAQAFSALIAMAVAFVAAPLIAWATRGRYYLARGDMAQPPGQRFVGWLAPSGQSAASAPGPAALQRCVVCERAYEAPDMAQCPAYRGAICSLCCTLDARCGDLCKPHASLSVQWSAALRWLLPRAVWRHLDRGLGHFLLLMLVIAPVLAAVMGLLYHQETSAIAPSLADAAPQAALRSGLLKAYLALLVISGIVAWWLVLAHKSRQVAQEESNRQTGLLVREIALHRRTDEALQTARRVAEEARGVAEAARHAADQANQAKSRYISAISHEIRTP
;
A
#
# COMPACT_ATOMS: atom_id res chain seq x y z
N ALA A 1 -2.04 -26.82 8.01
CA ALA A 1 -2.27 -26.52 6.58
C ALA A 1 -3.27 -25.38 6.35
N TYR A 2 -4.51 -25.47 6.85
CA TYR A 2 -5.55 -24.47 6.58
C TYR A 2 -5.23 -23.04 7.05
N ALA A 3 -4.86 -22.86 8.33
CA ALA A 3 -4.49 -21.54 8.85
C ALA A 3 -3.26 -20.97 8.14
N GLY A 4 -2.27 -21.82 7.86
CA GLY A 4 -1.06 -21.44 7.12
C GLY A 4 -1.36 -20.96 5.70
N SER A 5 -2.24 -21.65 4.95
CA SER A 5 -2.55 -21.26 3.58
C SER A 5 -3.29 -19.92 3.49
N LEU A 6 -4.14 -19.61 4.48
CA LEU A 6 -4.77 -18.29 4.61
C LEU A 6 -3.77 -17.19 5.00
N ALA A 7 -2.85 -17.49 5.92
CA ALA A 7 -1.82 -16.54 6.33
C ALA A 7 -0.91 -16.19 5.16
N TRP A 8 -0.42 -17.20 4.42
CA TRP A 8 0.40 -17.00 3.22
C TRP A 8 -0.36 -16.22 2.13
N SER A 9 -1.61 -16.58 1.84
CA SER A 9 -2.39 -15.86 0.82
C SER A 9 -2.58 -14.39 1.18
N ASN A 10 -2.88 -14.09 2.44
CA ASN A 10 -3.06 -12.72 2.91
C ASN A 10 -1.74 -11.94 2.90
N PHE A 11 -0.64 -12.55 3.35
CA PHE A 11 0.67 -11.91 3.35
C PHE A 11 1.15 -11.56 1.94
N PHE A 12 1.15 -12.55 1.04
CA PHE A 12 1.63 -12.33 -0.33
C PHE A 12 0.68 -11.44 -1.14
N SER A 13 -0.64 -11.50 -0.93
CA SER A 13 -1.55 -10.56 -1.58
C SER A 13 -1.25 -9.08 -1.24
N ARG A 14 -0.73 -8.81 -0.03
CA ARG A 14 -0.29 -7.47 0.38
C ARG A 14 1.09 -7.11 -0.15
N LEU A 15 2.01 -8.08 -0.21
CA LEU A 15 3.40 -7.84 -0.59
C LEU A 15 3.61 -7.78 -2.11
N THR A 16 3.00 -8.71 -2.85
CA THR A 16 3.21 -8.88 -4.30
C THR A 16 2.01 -8.45 -5.13
N HIS A 17 0.92 -8.00 -4.48
CA HIS A 17 -0.32 -7.63 -5.16
C HIS A 17 -0.89 -8.76 -6.05
N SER A 18 -0.56 -10.02 -5.72
CA SER A 18 -0.98 -11.20 -6.46
C SER A 18 -1.63 -12.22 -5.54
N HIS A 19 -2.70 -12.87 -6.03
CA HIS A 19 -3.44 -13.86 -5.26
C HIS A 19 -3.63 -15.14 -6.07
N PRO A 20 -2.62 -16.05 -6.09
CA PRO A 20 -2.63 -17.28 -6.90
C PRO A 20 -3.62 -18.37 -6.43
N GLY A 21 -4.65 -18.01 -5.65
CA GLY A 21 -5.64 -18.95 -5.11
C GLY A 21 -5.14 -19.74 -3.91
N ARG A 22 -6.08 -20.21 -3.07
CA ARG A 22 -5.77 -20.90 -1.80
C ARG A 22 -5.02 -22.22 -2.02
N VAL A 23 -5.33 -22.94 -3.10
CA VAL A 23 -4.78 -24.28 -3.38
C VAL A 23 -3.26 -24.25 -3.47
N VAL A 24 -2.69 -23.26 -4.15
CA VAL A 24 -1.25 -23.08 -4.28
C VAL A 24 -0.57 -22.98 -2.91
N TRP A 25 -1.16 -22.19 -1.99
CA TRP A 25 -0.64 -22.02 -0.65
C TRP A 25 -0.81 -23.25 0.24
N VAL A 26 -1.85 -24.06 0.02
CA VAL A 26 -2.01 -25.36 0.70
C VAL A 26 -0.89 -26.31 0.28
N VAL A 27 -0.65 -26.46 -1.02
CA VAL A 27 0.42 -27.31 -1.54
C VAL A 27 1.78 -26.85 -1.02
N PHE A 28 2.07 -25.56 -1.12
CA PHE A 28 3.30 -24.96 -0.60
C PHE A 28 3.52 -25.26 0.89
N ASN A 29 2.50 -25.02 1.72
CA ASN A 29 2.61 -25.25 3.16
C ASN A 29 2.77 -26.74 3.51
N THR A 30 2.14 -27.64 2.75
CA THR A 30 2.29 -29.09 2.94
C THR A 30 3.70 -29.56 2.54
N LEU A 31 4.27 -29.03 1.46
CA LEU A 31 5.64 -29.34 1.04
C LEU A 31 6.68 -28.91 2.08
N ILE A 32 6.54 -27.70 2.65
CA ILE A 32 7.42 -27.25 3.74
C ILE A 32 7.28 -28.15 4.96
N ALA A 33 6.05 -28.48 5.36
CA ALA A 33 5.82 -29.36 6.51
C ALA A 33 6.44 -30.76 6.29
N PHE A 34 6.30 -31.31 5.08
CA PHE A 34 6.92 -32.58 4.69
C PHE A 34 8.44 -32.51 4.76
N MET A 35 9.06 -31.47 4.18
CA MET A 35 10.52 -31.28 4.26
C MET A 35 11.02 -31.14 5.70
N LEU A 36 10.32 -30.37 6.54
CA LEU A 36 10.69 -30.23 7.95
C LEU A 36 10.62 -31.55 8.72
N MET A 37 9.65 -32.40 8.37
CA MET A 37 9.49 -33.74 8.96
C MET A 37 10.60 -34.69 8.51
N GLU A 38 10.94 -34.71 7.21
CA GLU A 38 12.05 -35.51 6.64
C GLU A 38 13.42 -35.11 7.23
N MET A 39 13.63 -33.81 7.46
CA MET A 39 14.86 -33.29 8.07
C MET A 39 14.99 -33.59 9.58
N ASN A 40 14.02 -34.30 10.17
CA ASN A 40 14.04 -34.72 11.58
C ASN A 40 14.31 -33.57 12.57
N VAL A 41 13.75 -32.39 12.26
CA VAL A 41 13.95 -31.12 13.00
C VAL A 41 13.48 -31.21 14.45
N PHE A 42 12.74 -32.25 14.83
CA PHE A 42 12.25 -32.50 16.18
C PHE A 42 13.32 -32.39 17.28
N ARG A 43 14.59 -32.74 17.01
CA ARG A 43 15.69 -32.56 18.00
C ARG A 43 16.05 -31.10 18.26
N ALA A 44 15.88 -30.22 17.27
CA ALA A 44 16.12 -28.78 17.37
C ALA A 44 14.87 -27.99 17.80
N MET A 45 13.69 -28.63 17.86
CA MET A 45 12.45 -27.94 18.18
C MET A 45 12.41 -27.41 19.62
N GLY A 46 13.03 -28.07 20.60
CA GLY A 46 12.96 -27.66 22.00
C GLY A 46 13.39 -26.21 22.25
N GLU A 47 14.58 -25.85 21.77
CA GLU A 47 15.14 -24.50 21.94
C GLU A 47 14.42 -23.46 21.07
N VAL A 48 14.12 -23.82 19.82
CA VAL A 48 13.43 -22.91 18.88
C VAL A 48 12.01 -22.60 19.35
N LEU A 49 11.31 -23.59 19.94
CA LEU A 49 9.94 -23.43 20.39
C LEU A 49 9.86 -22.52 21.62
N GLY A 50 10.85 -22.54 22.51
CA GLY A 50 10.93 -21.60 23.64
C GLY A 50 11.03 -20.15 23.17
N LEU A 51 11.91 -19.89 22.21
CA LEU A 51 12.13 -18.55 21.65
C LEU A 51 10.92 -18.07 20.82
N TYR A 52 10.33 -18.97 20.03
CA TYR A 52 9.11 -18.70 19.27
C TYR A 52 7.89 -18.42 20.17
N SER A 53 7.75 -19.16 21.27
CA SER A 53 6.62 -19.01 22.20
C SER A 53 6.56 -17.62 22.81
N ASN A 54 7.71 -17.02 23.13
CA ASN A 54 7.78 -15.66 23.64
C ASN A 54 7.20 -14.62 22.65
N ILE A 55 7.52 -14.75 21.36
CA ILE A 55 6.98 -13.88 20.31
C ILE A 55 5.47 -14.11 20.14
N ALA A 56 5.03 -15.38 20.15
CA ALA A 56 3.62 -15.74 20.02
C ALA A 56 2.78 -15.19 21.20
N ILE A 57 3.29 -15.30 22.43
CA ILE A 57 2.66 -14.73 23.64
C ILE A 57 2.57 -13.22 23.53
N ALA A 58 3.65 -12.53 23.12
CA ALA A 58 3.65 -11.09 22.93
C ALA A 58 2.59 -10.64 21.91
N TRP A 59 2.44 -11.37 20.79
CA TRP A 59 1.43 -11.08 19.78
C TRP A 59 0.01 -11.28 20.31
N ILE A 60 -0.29 -12.42 20.92
CA ILE A 60 -1.63 -12.72 21.48
C ILE A 60 -1.99 -11.68 22.54
N MET A 61 -1.05 -11.36 23.43
CA MET A 61 -1.31 -10.42 24.54
C MET A 61 -1.49 -8.98 24.07
N ALA A 62 -0.83 -8.55 22.99
CA ALA A 62 -1.10 -7.26 22.37
C ALA A 62 -2.53 -7.20 21.79
N VAL A 63 -3.01 -8.28 21.16
CA VAL A 63 -4.39 -8.38 20.67
C VAL A 63 -5.41 -8.38 21.82
N VAL A 64 -5.14 -9.16 22.88
CA VAL A 64 -6.00 -9.22 24.08
C VAL A 64 -6.09 -7.83 24.73
N ALA A 65 -4.97 -7.14 24.91
CA ALA A 65 -4.97 -5.78 25.46
C ALA A 65 -5.77 -4.80 24.59
N ASP A 66 -5.71 -4.93 23.27
CA ASP A 66 -6.49 -4.07 22.40
C ASP A 66 -8.00 -4.28 22.55
N LEU A 67 -8.42 -5.54 22.58
CA LEU A 67 -9.84 -5.91 22.67
C LEU A 67 -10.44 -5.69 24.07
N VAL A 68 -9.68 -5.98 25.12
CA VAL A 68 -10.15 -5.96 26.51
C VAL A 68 -9.90 -4.62 27.20
N VAL A 69 -8.88 -3.85 26.78
CA VAL A 69 -8.52 -2.59 27.43
C VAL A 69 -8.76 -1.39 26.51
N ASN A 70 -8.16 -1.36 25.31
CA ASN A 70 -8.26 -0.18 24.45
C ASN A 70 -9.68 0.07 23.94
N LYS A 71 -10.40 -0.99 23.61
CA LYS A 71 -11.77 -0.91 23.10
C LYS A 71 -12.77 -0.35 24.12
N PRO A 72 -12.87 -0.85 25.37
CA PRO A 72 -13.76 -0.25 26.37
C PRO A 72 -13.32 1.14 26.83
N LEU A 73 -12.01 1.46 26.77
CA LEU A 73 -11.51 2.82 27.07
C LEU A 73 -11.76 3.82 25.94
N GLY A 74 -12.32 3.40 24.81
CA GLY A 74 -12.57 4.27 23.65
C GLY A 74 -11.30 4.68 22.89
N LEU A 75 -10.16 4.03 23.13
CA LEU A 75 -8.91 4.24 22.40
C LEU A 75 -8.91 3.52 21.05
N SER A 76 -9.64 2.40 20.95
CA SER A 76 -9.84 1.60 19.73
C SER A 76 -11.29 1.73 19.24
N PRO A 77 -11.54 1.81 17.92
CA PRO A 77 -12.89 1.95 17.38
C PRO A 77 -13.81 0.77 17.72
N PRO A 78 -15.14 0.98 17.80
CA PRO A 78 -16.09 -0.06 18.18
C PRO A 78 -16.22 -1.19 17.14
N GLY A 79 -16.02 -0.88 15.86
CA GLY A 79 -16.00 -1.86 14.76
C GLY A 79 -14.58 -2.29 14.38
N ILE A 80 -14.42 -3.52 13.89
CA ILE A 80 -13.18 -3.99 13.26
C ILE A 80 -13.28 -3.68 11.77
N GLU A 81 -12.38 -2.82 11.29
CA GLU A 81 -12.31 -2.46 9.88
C GLU A 81 -11.37 -3.42 9.13
N PHE A 82 -11.83 -3.97 8.01
CA PHE A 82 -11.08 -4.93 7.20
C PHE A 82 -10.61 -4.33 5.86
N LYS A 83 -11.19 -3.21 5.43
CA LYS A 83 -10.86 -2.57 4.15
C LYS A 83 -9.47 -1.96 4.20
N ARG A 84 -8.58 -2.40 3.30
CA ARG A 84 -7.20 -1.85 3.15
C ARG A 84 -7.18 -0.32 2.99
N ALA A 85 -8.18 0.25 2.31
CA ALA A 85 -8.30 1.69 2.05
C ALA A 85 -8.46 2.53 3.34
N HIS A 86 -8.93 1.93 4.43
CA HIS A 86 -9.17 2.62 5.71
C HIS A 86 -8.10 2.32 6.76
N LEU A 87 -7.21 1.36 6.52
CA LEU A 87 -6.20 0.93 7.48
C LEU A 87 -4.85 1.56 7.18
N TYR A 88 -4.07 1.83 8.24
CA TYR A 88 -2.65 2.12 8.10
C TYR A 88 -1.87 0.87 7.68
N ASP A 89 -0.75 1.04 6.99
CA ASP A 89 0.10 -0.09 6.61
C ASP A 89 0.69 -0.77 7.85
N VAL A 90 1.08 0.03 8.85
CA VAL A 90 1.50 -0.44 10.17
C VAL A 90 0.75 0.33 11.25
N ASN A 91 0.12 -0.40 12.16
CA ASN A 91 -0.40 0.17 13.40
C ASN A 91 0.68 0.03 14.51
N PRO A 92 1.27 1.14 15.00
CA PRO A 92 2.30 1.11 16.02
C PRO A 92 1.81 0.59 17.37
N VAL A 93 0.49 0.60 17.64
CA VAL A 93 -0.07 0.07 18.89
C VAL A 93 0.22 -1.41 19.02
N GLY A 94 -0.24 -2.22 18.07
CA GLY A 94 -0.05 -3.67 18.10
C GLY A 94 1.39 -4.09 17.79
N VAL A 95 1.95 -3.58 16.69
CA VAL A 95 3.30 -3.96 16.24
C VAL A 95 4.37 -3.46 17.21
N GLY A 96 4.22 -2.24 17.73
CA GLY A 96 5.15 -1.67 18.70
C GLY A 96 5.12 -2.40 20.03
N ALA A 97 3.92 -2.71 20.56
CA ALA A 97 3.79 -3.49 21.79
C ALA A 97 4.38 -4.90 21.65
N MET A 98 4.08 -5.59 20.54
CA MET A 98 4.64 -6.91 20.24
C MET A 98 6.16 -6.86 20.11
N ALA A 99 6.72 -5.86 19.43
CA ALA A 99 8.16 -5.71 19.24
C ALA A 99 8.88 -5.44 20.58
N LEU A 100 8.37 -4.51 21.39
CA LEU A 100 8.94 -4.20 22.71
C LEU A 100 8.92 -5.44 23.63
N ALA A 101 7.78 -6.13 23.69
CA ALA A 101 7.63 -7.35 24.47
C ALA A 101 8.56 -8.48 23.98
N SER A 102 8.67 -8.67 22.66
CA SER A 102 9.54 -9.69 22.08
C SER A 102 11.02 -9.41 22.36
N VAL A 103 11.48 -8.16 22.19
CA VAL A 103 12.87 -7.79 22.47
C VAL A 103 13.20 -8.03 23.95
N LEU A 104 12.37 -7.51 24.87
CA LEU A 104 12.61 -7.67 26.31
C LEU A 104 12.55 -9.14 26.75
N SER A 105 11.57 -9.90 26.26
CA SER A 105 11.41 -11.31 26.61
C SER A 105 12.53 -12.18 26.04
N ILE A 106 12.94 -11.97 24.79
CA ILE A 106 14.04 -12.72 24.18
C ILE A 106 15.35 -12.37 24.89
N SER A 107 15.60 -11.10 25.21
CA SER A 107 16.76 -10.70 26.01
C SER A 107 16.76 -11.39 27.38
N ALA A 108 15.60 -11.48 28.05
CA ALA A 108 15.47 -12.22 29.30
C ALA A 108 15.71 -13.73 29.10
N HIS A 109 15.15 -14.33 28.05
CA HIS A 109 15.30 -15.75 27.72
C HIS A 109 16.76 -16.14 27.42
N LEU A 110 17.53 -15.22 26.84
CA LEU A 110 18.98 -15.38 26.61
C LEU A 110 19.83 -15.15 27.88
N GLY A 111 19.20 -14.85 29.02
CA GLY A 111 19.88 -14.71 30.31
C GLY A 111 20.53 -13.36 30.58
N LEU A 112 20.28 -12.33 29.74
CA LEU A 112 20.88 -10.99 29.91
C LEU A 112 20.52 -10.32 31.25
N PHE A 113 19.38 -10.68 31.83
CA PHE A 113 18.86 -10.13 33.09
C PHE A 113 18.98 -11.12 34.27
N GLY A 114 19.74 -12.20 34.11
CA GLY A 114 19.95 -13.24 35.14
C GLY A 114 18.93 -14.37 35.11
N ALA A 115 19.17 -15.40 35.94
CA ALA A 115 18.43 -16.67 35.92
C ALA A 115 16.93 -16.53 36.25
N MET A 116 16.57 -15.62 37.14
CA MET A 116 15.16 -15.38 37.48
C MET A 116 14.38 -14.80 36.30
N ALA A 117 14.92 -13.79 35.62
CA ALA A 117 14.27 -13.21 34.46
C ALA A 117 14.18 -14.20 33.29
N GLN A 118 15.18 -15.07 33.14
CA GLN A 118 15.16 -16.15 32.15
C GLN A 118 13.99 -17.11 32.35
N ALA A 119 13.78 -17.57 33.60
CA ALA A 119 12.67 -18.45 33.95
C ALA A 119 11.29 -17.79 33.72
N PHE A 120 11.19 -16.47 33.92
CA PHE A 120 9.96 -15.70 33.74
C PHE A 120 9.84 -14.99 32.37
N SER A 121 10.68 -15.34 31.38
CA SER A 121 10.70 -14.68 30.06
C SER A 121 9.33 -14.62 29.37
N ALA A 122 8.52 -15.68 29.47
CA ALA A 122 7.16 -15.72 28.94
C ALA A 122 6.20 -14.76 29.68
N LEU A 123 6.29 -14.67 31.01
CA LEU A 123 5.50 -13.72 31.80
C LEU A 123 5.89 -12.27 31.50
N ILE A 124 7.19 -12.02 31.27
CA ILE A 124 7.68 -10.71 30.84
C ILE A 124 7.08 -10.34 29.48
N ALA A 125 7.08 -11.26 28.51
CA ALA A 125 6.44 -11.03 27.20
C ALA A 125 4.97 -10.62 27.35
N MET A 126 4.23 -11.38 28.17
CA MET A 126 2.82 -11.15 28.43
C MET A 126 2.58 -9.79 29.09
N ALA A 127 3.26 -9.52 30.21
CA ALA A 127 3.07 -8.29 30.98
C ALA A 127 3.45 -7.05 30.16
N VAL A 128 4.59 -7.10 29.47
CA VAL A 128 5.03 -5.97 28.63
C VAL A 128 4.06 -5.73 27.49
N ALA A 129 3.62 -6.76 26.76
CA ALA A 129 2.68 -6.57 25.65
C ALA A 129 1.33 -6.01 26.14
N PHE A 130 0.84 -6.53 27.28
CA PHE A 130 -0.44 -6.12 27.85
C PHE A 130 -0.44 -4.67 28.34
N VAL A 131 0.69 -4.17 28.83
CA VAL A 131 0.85 -2.78 29.29
C VAL A 131 1.25 -1.84 28.15
N ALA A 132 2.14 -2.25 27.26
CA ALA A 132 2.64 -1.43 26.18
C ALA A 132 1.55 -1.09 25.15
N ALA A 133 0.64 -2.02 24.83
CA ALA A 133 -0.43 -1.74 23.85
C ALA A 133 -1.34 -0.57 24.30
N PRO A 134 -1.89 -0.55 25.53
CA PRO A 134 -2.66 0.60 26.00
C PRO A 134 -1.85 1.89 26.16
N LEU A 135 -0.60 1.80 26.62
CA LEU A 135 0.26 2.98 26.73
C LEU A 135 0.53 3.62 25.37
N ILE A 136 0.81 2.83 24.34
CA ILE A 136 1.03 3.32 22.98
C ILE A 136 -0.28 3.84 22.40
N ALA A 137 -1.41 3.16 22.60
CA ALA A 137 -2.73 3.63 22.15
C ALA A 137 -3.10 4.98 22.77
N TRP A 138 -2.84 5.14 24.07
CA TRP A 138 -3.05 6.39 24.81
C TRP A 138 -2.11 7.49 24.32
N ALA A 139 -0.81 7.22 24.20
CA ALA A 139 0.18 8.18 23.71
C ALA A 139 -0.13 8.65 22.27
N THR A 140 -0.62 7.75 21.43
CA THR A 140 -1.01 8.06 20.04
C THR A 140 -2.43 8.59 19.92
N ARG A 141 -3.23 8.60 21.00
CA ARG A 141 -4.66 8.97 21.03
C ARG A 141 -5.50 8.22 19.98
N GLY A 142 -5.21 6.95 19.74
CA GLY A 142 -5.95 6.13 18.77
C GLY A 142 -5.84 6.56 17.30
N ARG A 143 -4.92 7.46 16.93
CA ARG A 143 -4.83 8.03 15.57
C ARG A 143 -4.50 7.00 14.49
N TYR A 144 -3.87 5.88 14.84
CA TYR A 144 -3.36 4.90 13.89
C TYR A 144 -4.29 3.69 13.65
N TYR A 145 -5.52 3.69 14.21
CA TYR A 145 -6.50 2.63 13.91
C TYR A 145 -7.16 2.82 12.55
N LEU A 146 -7.52 4.05 12.19
CA LEU A 146 -8.22 4.36 10.94
C LEU A 146 -7.53 5.51 10.21
N ALA A 147 -7.06 5.24 8.99
CA ALA A 147 -6.45 6.23 8.11
C ALA A 147 -7.48 7.17 7.49
N ARG A 148 -8.73 6.73 7.40
CA ARG A 148 -9.88 7.50 6.91
C ARG A 148 -11.01 7.37 7.93
N GLY A 149 -11.59 8.48 8.36
CA GLY A 149 -12.86 8.45 9.06
C GLY A 149 -14.00 8.19 8.07
N ASP A 150 -15.06 7.52 8.51
CA ASP A 150 -16.29 7.34 7.73
C ASP A 150 -16.98 8.70 7.39
N MET A 151 -16.48 9.81 7.94
CA MET A 151 -16.89 11.18 7.63
C MET A 151 -16.15 11.86 6.47
N ALA A 152 -15.21 11.20 5.79
CA ALA A 152 -14.56 11.75 4.59
C ALA A 152 -15.31 11.41 3.29
N GLN A 153 -16.65 11.46 3.33
CA GLN A 153 -17.43 11.79 2.15
C GLN A 153 -17.27 13.31 1.91
N PRO A 154 -16.87 13.75 0.70
CA PRO A 154 -16.72 15.17 0.42
C PRO A 154 -18.06 15.90 0.65
N PRO A 155 -18.07 17.08 1.33
CA PRO A 155 -19.25 17.92 1.40
C PRO A 155 -19.53 18.46 0.00
N GLY A 156 -20.41 17.77 -0.73
CA GLY A 156 -20.73 18.09 -2.12
C GLY A 156 -21.28 16.92 -2.93
N GLN A 157 -21.13 15.67 -2.46
CA GLN A 157 -21.84 14.52 -3.03
C GLN A 157 -22.56 13.75 -1.93
N ARG A 158 -23.55 14.43 -1.32
CA ARG A 158 -24.66 13.72 -0.68
C ARG A 158 -25.38 12.96 -1.79
N PHE A 159 -25.22 11.65 -1.81
CA PHE A 159 -26.06 10.81 -2.64
C PHE A 159 -27.49 11.00 -2.14
N VAL A 160 -28.35 11.50 -3.03
CA VAL A 160 -29.76 11.75 -2.79
C VAL A 160 -30.41 10.40 -2.51
N GLY A 161 -30.83 10.19 -1.27
CA GLY A 161 -31.51 8.96 -0.89
C GLY A 161 -31.90 8.85 0.57
N TRP A 162 -32.03 9.95 1.32
CA TRP A 162 -32.73 9.94 2.62
C TRP A 162 -33.38 11.31 2.88
N LEU A 163 -34.64 11.42 2.46
CA LEU A 163 -35.60 12.40 2.95
C LEU A 163 -36.70 11.62 3.67
N ALA A 164 -36.58 11.49 4.98
CA ALA A 164 -37.70 11.49 5.93
C ALA A 164 -37.16 11.78 7.34
N PRO A 165 -37.91 12.51 8.19
CA PRO A 165 -37.33 13.37 9.21
C PRO A 165 -37.23 12.72 10.60
N SER A 166 -36.23 13.21 11.35
CA SER A 166 -36.18 13.36 12.80
C SER A 166 -36.85 12.31 13.69
N GLY A 167 -36.00 11.53 14.36
CA GLY A 167 -36.34 10.94 15.65
C GLY A 167 -35.86 9.50 15.80
N GLN A 168 -35.22 9.25 16.94
CA GLN A 168 -34.97 7.93 17.55
C GLN A 168 -33.66 7.25 17.18
N SER A 169 -32.78 7.33 18.17
CA SER A 169 -31.71 6.41 18.49
C SER A 169 -32.15 4.94 18.50
N ALA A 170 -31.19 4.08 18.13
CA ALA A 170 -31.05 2.69 18.52
C ALA A 170 -32.05 1.66 17.96
N ALA A 171 -31.46 0.56 17.47
CA ALA A 171 -32.09 -0.71 17.12
C ALA A 171 -33.05 -0.71 15.93
N SER A 172 -32.52 -0.94 14.72
CA SER A 172 -33.31 -1.49 13.62
C SER A 172 -32.46 -2.39 12.73
N ALA A 173 -33.03 -3.56 12.42
CA ALA A 173 -32.51 -4.67 11.64
C ALA A 173 -31.72 -4.30 10.36
N PRO A 174 -30.80 -5.16 9.88
CA PRO A 174 -30.08 -4.91 8.64
C PRO A 174 -31.05 -5.04 7.47
N GLY A 175 -31.43 -3.91 6.86
CA GLY A 175 -31.99 -3.91 5.51
C GLY A 175 -31.00 -4.54 4.53
N PRO A 176 -31.45 -5.06 3.37
CA PRO A 176 -30.56 -5.67 2.38
C PRO A 176 -29.47 -4.67 2.01
N ALA A 177 -28.22 -5.03 2.28
CA ALA A 177 -27.07 -4.20 1.97
C ALA A 177 -27.12 -3.86 0.48
N ALA A 178 -27.18 -2.57 0.15
CA ALA A 178 -27.25 -2.14 -1.24
C ALA A 178 -26.03 -2.68 -2.00
N LEU A 179 -26.28 -3.49 -3.02
CA LEU A 179 -25.24 -4.02 -3.89
C LEU A 179 -24.62 -2.88 -4.71
N GLN A 180 -23.30 -2.83 -4.76
CA GLN A 180 -22.51 -1.87 -5.53
C GLN A 180 -21.64 -2.63 -6.55
N ARG A 181 -21.51 -2.10 -7.76
CA ARG A 181 -20.69 -2.70 -8.82
C ARG A 181 -19.25 -2.20 -8.72
N CYS A 182 -18.28 -3.12 -8.63
CA CYS A 182 -16.86 -2.80 -8.63
C CYS A 182 -16.42 -2.31 -10.01
N VAL A 183 -15.74 -1.17 -10.09
CA VAL A 183 -15.25 -0.61 -11.37
C VAL A 183 -14.13 -1.42 -12.04
N VAL A 184 -13.48 -2.33 -11.31
CA VAL A 184 -12.34 -3.10 -11.82
C VAL A 184 -12.76 -4.49 -12.29
N CYS A 185 -13.46 -5.25 -11.44
CA CYS A 185 -13.90 -6.60 -11.77
C CYS A 185 -15.35 -6.69 -12.22
N GLU A 186 -16.07 -5.56 -12.24
CA GLU A 186 -17.45 -5.40 -12.71
C GLU A 186 -18.52 -6.25 -12.01
N ARG A 187 -18.17 -6.89 -10.89
CA ARG A 187 -19.08 -7.70 -10.08
C ARG A 187 -19.77 -6.87 -9.00
N ALA A 188 -20.94 -7.33 -8.56
CA ALA A 188 -21.70 -6.72 -7.49
C ALA A 188 -21.27 -7.27 -6.11
N TYR A 189 -21.08 -6.37 -5.14
CA TYR A 189 -20.72 -6.69 -3.76
C TYR A 189 -21.54 -5.85 -2.80
N GLU A 190 -21.64 -6.29 -1.55
CA GLU A 190 -22.32 -5.53 -0.50
C GLU A 190 -21.56 -4.23 -0.19
N ALA A 191 -22.28 -3.16 0.15
CA ALA A 191 -21.69 -1.87 0.49
C ALA A 191 -20.57 -1.91 1.56
N PRO A 192 -20.62 -2.76 2.61
CA PRO A 192 -19.53 -2.88 3.59
C PRO A 192 -18.20 -3.38 3.01
N ASP A 193 -18.24 -4.16 1.92
CA ASP A 193 -17.06 -4.73 1.25
C ASP A 193 -16.47 -3.79 0.17
N MET A 194 -17.04 -2.60 0.03
CA MET A 194 -16.73 -1.65 -1.03
C MET A 194 -16.07 -0.39 -0.46
N ALA A 195 -15.12 0.16 -1.21
CA ALA A 195 -14.43 1.40 -0.88
C ALA A 195 -14.44 2.34 -2.09
N GLN A 196 -14.45 3.66 -1.86
CA GLN A 196 -14.32 4.64 -2.94
C GLN A 196 -12.85 4.86 -3.28
N CYS A 197 -12.46 4.59 -4.54
CA CYS A 197 -11.11 4.80 -5.03
C CYS A 197 -11.00 6.10 -5.84
N PRO A 198 -10.17 7.08 -5.41
CA PRO A 198 -9.99 8.34 -6.14
C PRO A 198 -9.26 8.14 -7.49
N ALA A 199 -8.43 7.11 -7.63
CA ALA A 199 -7.70 6.82 -8.87
C ALA A 199 -8.65 6.41 -10.00
N TYR A 200 -9.61 5.52 -9.71
CA TYR A 200 -10.60 5.05 -10.68
C TYR A 200 -11.92 5.83 -10.67
N ARG A 201 -12.07 6.78 -9.72
CA ARG A 201 -13.29 7.59 -9.53
C ARG A 201 -14.57 6.76 -9.38
N GLY A 202 -14.48 5.64 -8.66
CA GLY A 202 -15.62 4.75 -8.43
C GLY A 202 -15.42 3.78 -7.27
N ALA A 203 -16.45 2.98 -7.01
CA ALA A 203 -16.43 1.97 -5.96
C ALA A 203 -15.58 0.76 -6.39
N ILE A 204 -14.69 0.31 -5.53
CA ILE A 204 -13.82 -0.86 -5.71
C ILE A 204 -14.06 -1.84 -4.58
N CYS A 205 -14.10 -3.14 -4.88
CA CYS A 205 -14.21 -4.16 -3.84
C CYS A 205 -12.91 -4.29 -3.05
N SER A 206 -13.00 -4.77 -1.81
CA SER A 206 -11.88 -4.96 -0.90
C SER A 206 -10.73 -5.78 -1.52
N LEU A 207 -11.06 -6.86 -2.24
CA LEU A 207 -10.07 -7.71 -2.91
C LEU A 207 -9.33 -6.97 -4.04
N CYS A 208 -10.04 -6.31 -4.96
CA CYS A 208 -9.42 -5.53 -6.02
C CYS A 208 -8.58 -4.37 -5.44
N CYS A 209 -9.02 -3.76 -4.34
CA CYS A 209 -8.24 -2.73 -3.63
C CYS A 209 -6.93 -3.29 -3.03
N THR A 210 -6.93 -4.52 -2.53
CA THR A 210 -5.69 -5.18 -2.06
C THR A 210 -4.74 -5.55 -3.19
N LEU A 211 -5.28 -5.98 -4.34
CA LEU A 211 -4.48 -6.47 -5.47
C LEU A 211 -4.04 -5.37 -6.44
N ASP A 212 -4.63 -4.18 -6.39
CA ASP A 212 -4.23 -3.12 -7.29
C ASP A 212 -3.04 -2.31 -6.74
N ALA A 213 -1.91 -2.41 -7.45
CA ALA A 213 -0.71 -1.61 -7.19
C ALA A 213 -0.72 -0.26 -7.90
N ARG A 214 -1.57 -0.07 -8.94
CA ARG A 214 -1.53 1.11 -9.82
C ARG A 214 -2.06 2.36 -9.13
N CYS A 215 -3.02 2.21 -8.21
CA CYS A 215 -3.60 3.34 -7.49
C CYS A 215 -2.65 4.02 -6.50
N GLY A 216 -1.50 3.40 -6.15
CA GLY A 216 -0.47 4.00 -5.29
C GLY A 216 -0.96 4.45 -3.92
N ASP A 217 -2.02 3.81 -3.38
CA ASP A 217 -2.68 4.21 -2.14
C ASP A 217 -3.05 5.70 -2.06
N LEU A 218 -3.42 6.30 -3.21
CA LEU A 218 -3.87 7.71 -3.32
C LEU A 218 -5.02 8.07 -2.37
N CYS A 219 -5.78 7.08 -1.90
CA CYS A 219 -6.84 7.28 -0.92
C CYS A 219 -6.34 7.55 0.52
N LYS A 220 -5.08 7.25 0.83
CA LYS A 220 -4.49 7.34 2.18
C LYS A 220 -2.98 7.73 2.14
N PRO A 221 -2.61 8.92 1.62
CA PRO A 221 -1.21 9.29 1.39
C PRO A 221 -0.34 9.33 2.65
N HIS A 222 -0.93 9.63 3.81
CA HIS A 222 -0.25 9.68 5.12
C HIS A 222 -0.10 8.31 5.80
N ALA A 223 -0.72 7.27 5.26
CA ALA A 223 -0.85 5.97 5.91
C ALA A 223 0.20 4.95 5.48
N SER A 224 1.05 5.32 4.52
CA SER A 224 2.08 4.44 3.98
C SER A 224 3.24 4.26 4.97
N LEU A 225 3.84 3.08 4.95
CA LEU A 225 4.96 2.73 5.84
C LEU A 225 6.14 3.72 5.70
N SER A 226 6.45 4.15 4.47
CA SER A 226 7.53 5.11 4.20
C SER A 226 7.27 6.48 4.83
N VAL A 227 6.02 6.96 4.80
CA VAL A 227 5.62 8.23 5.43
C VAL A 227 5.63 8.10 6.95
N GLN A 228 5.09 7.00 7.51
CA GLN A 228 5.14 6.74 8.95
C GLN A 228 6.57 6.68 9.48
N TRP A 229 7.46 5.96 8.78
CA TRP A 229 8.87 5.84 9.13
C TRP A 229 9.60 7.19 9.06
N SER A 230 9.40 7.95 7.99
CA SER A 230 10.02 9.28 7.86
C SER A 230 9.53 10.25 8.93
N ALA A 231 8.25 10.19 9.32
CA ALA A 231 7.70 10.99 10.41
C ALA A 231 8.33 10.62 11.76
N ALA A 232 8.47 9.31 12.06
CA ALA A 232 9.13 8.84 13.27
C ALA A 232 10.60 9.28 13.32
N LEU A 233 11.31 9.18 12.19
CA LEU A 233 12.72 9.55 12.09
C LEU A 233 12.92 11.07 12.20
N ARG A 234 12.00 11.89 11.68
CA ARG A 234 12.00 13.36 11.87
C ARG A 234 11.72 13.78 13.31
N TRP A 235 10.97 12.97 14.06
CA TRP A 235 10.75 13.20 15.49
C TRP A 235 12.00 12.89 16.32
N LEU A 236 12.77 11.87 15.95
CA LEU A 236 14.00 11.47 16.64
C LEU A 236 15.25 12.30 16.25
N LEU A 237 15.36 12.72 14.97
CA LEU A 237 16.57 13.36 14.43
C LEU A 237 16.46 14.90 14.33
N PRO A 238 17.59 15.63 14.48
CA PRO A 238 17.63 17.09 14.36
C PRO A 238 17.33 17.57 12.93
N ARG A 239 16.78 18.79 12.82
CA ARG A 239 16.31 19.41 11.57
C ARG A 239 17.35 19.45 10.43
N ALA A 240 18.64 19.49 10.77
CA ALA A 240 19.73 19.48 9.79
C ALA A 240 19.71 18.23 8.89
N VAL A 241 19.28 17.08 9.42
CA VAL A 241 19.31 15.78 8.73
C VAL A 241 18.06 15.55 7.87
N TRP A 242 17.00 16.35 8.03
CA TRP A 242 15.73 16.15 7.32
C TRP A 242 15.89 16.21 5.80
N ARG A 243 16.78 17.09 5.30
CA ARG A 243 17.11 17.16 3.86
C ARG A 243 17.70 15.86 3.30
N HIS A 244 18.37 15.06 4.13
CA HIS A 244 18.95 13.78 3.72
C HIS A 244 17.91 12.66 3.75
N LEU A 245 16.96 12.70 4.70
CA LEU A 245 15.83 11.76 4.75
C LEU A 245 15.05 11.77 3.43
N ASP A 246 14.77 12.97 2.90
CA ASP A 246 14.00 13.15 1.67
C ASP A 246 14.76 12.67 0.42
N ARG A 247 16.10 12.63 0.46
CA ARG A 247 16.95 12.08 -0.62
C ARG A 247 17.05 10.56 -0.63
N GLY A 248 16.39 9.87 0.31
CA GLY A 248 16.37 8.40 0.36
C GLY A 248 17.07 7.79 1.58
N LEU A 249 17.73 8.60 2.42
CA LEU A 249 18.38 8.09 3.66
C LEU A 249 17.36 7.38 4.57
N GLY A 250 16.11 7.85 4.60
CA GLY A 250 15.05 7.18 5.35
C GLY A 250 14.83 5.73 4.92
N HIS A 251 14.73 5.46 3.62
CA HIS A 251 14.54 4.11 3.09
C HIS A 251 15.77 3.23 3.33
N PHE A 252 16.97 3.79 3.22
CA PHE A 252 18.21 3.09 3.55
C PHE A 252 18.25 2.65 5.02
N LEU A 253 17.96 3.57 5.95
CA LEU A 253 17.94 3.26 7.38
C LEU A 253 16.87 2.22 7.72
N LEU A 254 15.71 2.27 7.07
CA LEU A 254 14.66 1.25 7.24
C LEU A 254 15.15 -0.14 6.81
N LEU A 255 15.80 -0.25 5.66
CA LEU A 255 16.36 -1.53 5.18
C LEU A 255 17.46 -2.04 6.11
N MET A 256 18.37 -1.16 6.53
CA MET A 256 19.45 -1.53 7.44
C MET A 256 18.94 -1.92 8.84
N LEU A 257 17.83 -1.33 9.30
CA LEU A 257 17.17 -1.72 10.54
C LEU A 257 16.69 -3.18 10.53
N VAL A 258 16.42 -3.76 9.36
CA VAL A 258 16.05 -5.17 9.22
C VAL A 258 17.27 -6.04 8.95
N ILE A 259 18.13 -5.65 8.01
CA ILE A 259 19.27 -6.47 7.58
C ILE A 259 20.31 -6.63 8.70
N ALA A 260 20.66 -5.55 9.41
CA ALA A 260 21.67 -5.59 10.46
C ALA A 260 21.32 -6.55 11.61
N PRO A 261 20.12 -6.52 12.22
CA PRO A 261 19.79 -7.47 13.28
C PRO A 261 19.61 -8.90 12.77
N VAL A 262 19.12 -9.12 11.54
CA VAL A 262 19.07 -10.47 10.97
C VAL A 262 20.48 -11.03 10.83
N LEU A 263 21.41 -10.25 10.29
CA LEU A 263 22.81 -10.65 10.17
C LEU A 263 23.45 -10.89 11.55
N ALA A 264 23.17 -10.02 12.52
CA ALA A 264 23.65 -10.18 13.89
C ALA A 264 23.08 -11.44 14.56
N ALA A 265 21.82 -11.76 14.33
CA ALA A 265 21.18 -12.96 14.84
C ALA A 265 21.79 -14.24 14.23
N VAL A 266 22.03 -14.26 12.91
CA VAL A 266 22.69 -15.39 12.24
C VAL A 266 24.12 -15.56 12.76
N MET A 267 24.91 -14.49 12.83
CA MET A 267 26.27 -14.55 13.37
C MET A 267 26.29 -14.93 14.86
N GLY A 268 25.32 -14.46 15.64
CA GLY A 268 25.15 -14.81 17.05
C GLY A 268 24.77 -16.27 17.27
N LEU A 269 23.90 -16.82 16.41
CA LEU A 269 23.54 -18.24 16.43
C LEU A 269 24.75 -19.11 16.07
N LEU A 270 25.51 -18.74 15.03
CA LEU A 270 26.76 -19.41 14.68
C LEU A 270 27.77 -19.35 15.83
N TYR A 271 27.93 -18.20 16.47
CA TYR A 271 28.78 -18.06 17.65
C TYR A 271 28.35 -19.04 18.74
N HIS A 272 27.06 -19.08 19.08
CA HIS A 272 26.52 -19.96 20.11
C HIS A 272 26.73 -21.44 19.78
N GLN A 273 26.49 -21.84 18.52
CA GLN A 273 26.66 -23.20 18.04
C GLN A 273 28.13 -23.65 18.13
N GLU A 274 29.06 -22.83 17.65
CA GLU A 274 30.49 -23.12 17.70
C GLU A 274 31.00 -23.17 19.15
N THR A 275 30.58 -22.22 20.00
CA THR A 275 30.95 -22.26 21.43
C THR A 275 30.42 -23.51 22.13
N SER A 276 29.22 -23.97 21.80
CA SER A 276 28.62 -25.17 22.40
C SER A 276 29.29 -26.46 21.91
N ALA A 277 29.77 -26.49 20.66
CA ALA A 277 30.51 -27.61 20.10
C ALA A 277 31.95 -27.71 20.65
N ILE A 278 32.57 -26.57 20.98
CA ILE A 278 33.96 -26.49 21.50
C ILE A 278 34.00 -26.60 23.05
N ALA A 279 32.89 -26.32 23.74
CA ALA A 279 32.80 -26.32 25.21
C ALA A 279 33.28 -27.60 25.94
N PRO A 280 33.16 -28.83 25.40
CA PRO A 280 33.69 -30.01 26.10
C PRO A 280 35.20 -30.24 25.89
N SER A 281 35.89 -29.54 24.98
CA SER A 281 37.23 -29.93 24.53
C SER A 281 38.37 -28.96 24.85
N LEU A 282 38.14 -27.67 25.16
CA LEU A 282 39.22 -26.76 25.56
C LEU A 282 38.80 -25.76 26.65
N ALA A 283 39.49 -25.82 27.79
CA ALA A 283 39.39 -24.86 28.90
C ALA A 283 40.17 -23.55 28.67
N ASP A 284 40.66 -23.31 27.44
CA ASP A 284 41.47 -22.13 27.11
C ASP A 284 40.61 -20.97 26.61
N ALA A 285 40.86 -19.77 27.14
CA ALA A 285 40.17 -18.53 26.74
C ALA A 285 40.65 -17.97 25.38
N ALA A 286 41.83 -18.39 24.90
CA ALA A 286 42.44 -17.88 23.67
C ALA A 286 41.68 -18.26 22.37
N PRO A 287 41.25 -19.52 22.16
CA PRO A 287 40.40 -19.90 21.01
C PRO A 287 39.08 -19.12 20.96
N GLN A 288 38.44 -18.89 22.10
CA GLN A 288 37.16 -18.18 22.19
C GLN A 288 37.28 -16.71 21.78
N ALA A 289 38.37 -16.05 22.17
CA ALA A 289 38.66 -14.68 21.78
C ALA A 289 38.94 -14.56 20.27
N ALA A 290 39.69 -15.51 19.69
CA ALA A 290 39.97 -15.55 18.26
C ALA A 290 38.68 -15.75 17.44
N LEU A 291 37.82 -16.70 17.84
CA LEU A 291 36.51 -16.96 17.24
C LEU A 291 35.60 -15.74 17.29
N ARG A 292 35.46 -15.11 18.47
CA ARG A 292 34.67 -13.88 18.63
C ARG A 292 35.17 -12.76 17.73
N SER A 293 36.49 -12.54 17.66
CA SER A 293 37.05 -11.51 16.78
C SER A 293 36.82 -11.82 15.31
N GLY A 294 36.95 -13.09 14.91
CA GLY A 294 36.71 -13.54 13.54
C GLY A 294 35.28 -13.31 13.10
N LEU A 295 34.31 -13.75 13.90
CA LEU A 295 32.88 -13.55 13.62
C LEU A 295 32.47 -12.07 13.64
N LEU A 296 33.05 -11.26 14.53
CA LEU A 296 32.78 -9.82 14.55
C LEU A 296 33.36 -9.13 13.30
N LYS A 297 34.56 -9.50 12.84
CA LYS A 297 35.13 -9.00 11.57
C LYS A 297 34.27 -9.43 10.38
N ALA A 298 33.81 -10.67 10.35
CA ALA A 298 32.92 -11.18 9.31
C ALA A 298 31.58 -10.42 9.30
N TYR A 299 30.98 -10.19 10.46
CA TYR A 299 29.76 -9.39 10.62
C TYR A 299 29.96 -7.98 10.06
N LEU A 300 31.03 -7.28 10.45
CA LEU A 300 31.31 -5.92 9.97
C LEU A 300 31.53 -5.89 8.45
N ALA A 301 32.27 -6.86 7.89
CA ALA A 301 32.49 -6.95 6.46
C ALA A 301 31.17 -7.17 5.69
N LEU A 302 30.33 -8.11 6.15
CA LEU A 302 29.03 -8.38 5.55
C LEU A 302 28.05 -7.20 5.71
N LEU A 303 28.14 -6.45 6.82
CA LEU A 303 27.34 -5.25 7.05
C LEU A 303 27.68 -4.15 6.04
N VAL A 304 28.97 -3.95 5.74
CA VAL A 304 29.41 -2.98 4.72
C VAL A 304 28.91 -3.38 3.34
N ILE A 305 29.09 -4.64 2.94
CA ILE A 305 28.61 -5.16 1.65
C ILE A 305 27.08 -4.97 1.55
N SER A 306 26.36 -5.36 2.60
CA SER A 306 24.90 -5.20 2.68
C SER A 306 24.48 -3.74 2.60
N GLY A 307 25.24 -2.82 3.22
CA GLY A 307 25.02 -1.38 3.12
C GLY A 307 25.18 -0.85 1.69
N ILE A 308 26.20 -1.29 0.96
CA ILE A 308 26.40 -0.91 -0.45
C ILE A 308 25.22 -1.40 -1.31
N VAL A 309 24.81 -2.66 -1.14
CA VAL A 309 23.68 -3.25 -1.87
C VAL A 309 22.37 -2.53 -1.52
N ALA A 310 22.11 -2.28 -0.24
CA ALA A 310 20.92 -1.57 0.21
C ALA A 310 20.87 -0.14 -0.35
N TRP A 311 22.00 0.57 -0.36
CA TRP A 311 22.09 1.91 -0.95
C TRP A 311 21.83 1.89 -2.46
N TRP A 312 22.41 0.93 -3.18
CA TRP A 312 22.15 0.73 -4.62
C TRP A 312 20.67 0.45 -4.90
N LEU A 313 20.03 -0.42 -4.10
CA LEU A 313 18.60 -0.71 -4.23
C LEU A 313 17.73 0.53 -4.00
N VAL A 314 18.07 1.36 -3.00
CA VAL A 314 17.35 2.62 -2.72
C VAL A 314 17.48 3.59 -3.89
N LEU A 315 18.68 3.75 -4.44
CA LEU A 315 18.90 4.60 -5.62
C LEU A 315 18.15 4.08 -6.85
N ALA A 316 18.20 2.77 -7.10
CA ALA A 316 17.48 2.14 -8.21
C ALA A 316 15.95 2.32 -8.05
N HIS A 317 15.42 2.14 -6.84
CA HIS A 317 14.00 2.36 -6.56
C HIS A 317 13.62 3.83 -6.77
N LYS A 318 14.43 4.78 -6.28
CA LYS A 318 14.15 6.21 -6.44
C LYS A 318 14.23 6.66 -7.90
N SER A 319 15.20 6.14 -8.66
CA SER A 319 15.32 6.36 -10.10
C SER A 319 14.07 5.88 -10.84
N ARG A 320 13.57 4.68 -10.53
CA ARG A 320 12.31 4.15 -11.10
C ARG A 320 11.09 5.02 -10.76
N GLN A 321 10.99 5.52 -9.53
CA GLN A 321 9.89 6.42 -9.15
C GLN A 321 9.91 7.71 -9.99
N VAL A 322 11.06 8.36 -10.12
CA VAL A 322 11.19 9.60 -10.90
C VAL A 322 10.88 9.35 -12.38
N ALA A 323 11.36 8.23 -12.94
CA ALA A 323 11.02 7.83 -14.30
C ALA A 323 9.52 7.58 -14.49
N GLN A 324 8.85 7.01 -13.49
CA GLN A 324 7.40 6.80 -13.51
C GLN A 324 6.62 8.12 -13.43
N GLU A 325 7.04 9.04 -12.55
CA GLU A 325 6.42 10.37 -12.41
C GLU A 325 6.54 11.17 -13.72
N GLU A 326 7.72 11.14 -14.35
CA GLU A 326 7.94 11.81 -15.63
C GLU A 326 7.13 11.18 -16.77
N SER A 327 7.09 9.84 -16.84
CA SER A 327 6.25 9.12 -17.81
C SER A 327 4.76 9.46 -17.63
N ASN A 328 4.27 9.50 -16.39
CA ASN A 328 2.89 9.90 -16.09
C ASN A 328 2.63 11.36 -16.49
N ARG A 329 3.60 12.27 -16.27
CA ARG A 329 3.50 13.68 -16.66
C ARG A 329 3.42 13.83 -18.18
N GLN A 330 4.29 13.16 -18.92
CA GLN A 330 4.29 13.15 -20.39
C GLN A 330 2.99 12.58 -20.94
N THR A 331 2.52 11.46 -20.40
CA THR A 331 1.21 10.88 -20.75
C THR A 331 0.08 11.88 -20.52
N GLY A 332 0.10 12.61 -19.39
CA GLY A 332 -0.89 13.65 -19.10
C GLY A 332 -0.86 14.82 -20.08
N LEU A 333 0.33 15.24 -20.52
CA LEU A 333 0.48 16.29 -21.55
C LEU A 333 -0.05 15.82 -22.91
N LEU A 334 0.28 14.59 -23.32
CA LEU A 334 -0.21 14.00 -24.57
C LEU A 334 -1.74 13.88 -24.58
N VAL A 335 -2.34 13.42 -23.49
CA VAL A 335 -3.81 13.36 -23.38
C VAL A 335 -4.44 14.74 -23.51
N ARG A 336 -3.82 15.76 -22.92
CA ARG A 336 -4.28 17.15 -23.03
C ARG A 336 -4.15 17.68 -24.47
N GLU A 337 -3.04 17.38 -25.13
CA GLU A 337 -2.79 17.75 -26.52
C GLU A 337 -3.82 17.12 -27.46
N ILE A 338 -4.09 15.81 -27.31
CA ILE A 338 -5.15 15.11 -28.07
C ILE A 338 -6.51 15.78 -27.86
N ALA A 339 -6.84 16.16 -26.63
CA ALA A 339 -8.10 16.83 -26.33
C ALA A 339 -8.21 18.22 -26.98
N LEU A 340 -7.10 18.95 -27.08
CA LEU A 340 -7.05 20.25 -27.77
C LEU A 340 -7.15 20.08 -29.29
N HIS A 341 -6.42 19.13 -29.88
CA HIS A 341 -6.50 18.82 -31.31
C HIS A 341 -7.90 18.41 -31.74
N ARG A 342 -8.57 17.59 -30.92
CA ARG A 342 -9.96 17.21 -31.19
C ARG A 342 -10.90 18.42 -31.26
N ARG A 343 -10.74 19.38 -30.35
CA ARG A 343 -11.52 20.63 -30.37
C ARG A 343 -11.20 21.51 -31.57
N THR A 344 -9.92 21.61 -31.96
CA THR A 344 -9.54 22.39 -33.15
C THR A 344 -10.02 21.72 -34.44
N ASP A 345 -10.01 20.40 -34.50
CA ASP A 345 -10.53 19.64 -35.65
C ASP A 345 -12.04 19.81 -35.78
N GLU A 346 -12.79 19.76 -34.67
CA GLU A 346 -14.23 20.07 -34.64
C GLU A 346 -14.51 21.51 -35.11
N ALA A 347 -13.71 22.49 -34.68
CA ALA A 347 -13.81 23.88 -35.14
C ALA A 347 -13.45 24.05 -36.63
N LEU A 348 -12.43 23.33 -37.12
CA LEU A 348 -12.05 23.35 -38.53
C LEU A 348 -13.13 22.72 -39.43
N GLN A 349 -13.72 21.60 -38.99
CA GLN A 349 -14.79 20.94 -39.72
C GLN A 349 -16.04 21.82 -39.81
N THR A 350 -16.41 22.49 -38.73
CA THR A 350 -17.53 23.44 -38.74
C THR A 350 -17.26 24.65 -39.64
N ALA A 351 -16.07 25.24 -39.56
CA ALA A 351 -15.67 26.34 -40.45
C ALA A 351 -15.65 25.92 -41.94
N ARG A 352 -15.18 24.70 -42.25
CA ARG A 352 -15.23 24.15 -43.62
C ARG A 352 -16.65 23.99 -44.13
N ARG A 353 -17.56 23.43 -43.34
CA ARG A 353 -18.98 23.28 -43.73
C ARG A 353 -19.61 24.64 -44.05
N VAL A 354 -19.39 25.64 -43.19
CA VAL A 354 -19.89 27.00 -43.42
C VAL A 354 -19.31 27.60 -44.70
N ALA A 355 -18.02 27.39 -44.98
CA ALA A 355 -17.38 27.86 -46.20
C ALA A 355 -17.91 27.15 -47.47
N GLU A 356 -18.17 25.85 -47.40
CA GLU A 356 -18.78 25.07 -48.49
C GLU A 356 -20.23 25.50 -48.74
N GLU A 357 -21.03 25.70 -47.69
CA GLU A 357 -22.39 26.25 -47.80
C GLU A 357 -22.37 27.64 -48.43
N ALA A 358 -21.48 28.52 -47.99
CA ALA A 358 -21.33 29.86 -48.58
C ALA A 358 -20.92 29.82 -50.06
N ARG A 359 -20.03 28.89 -50.45
CA ARG A 359 -19.67 28.67 -51.86
C ARG A 359 -20.87 28.19 -52.68
N GLY A 360 -21.65 27.24 -52.17
CA GLY A 360 -22.86 26.76 -52.84
C GLY A 360 -23.88 27.88 -53.07
N VAL A 361 -24.08 28.77 -52.08
CA VAL A 361 -24.95 29.94 -52.23
C VAL A 361 -24.41 30.91 -53.28
N ALA A 362 -23.09 31.17 -53.30
CA ALA A 362 -22.48 32.06 -54.28
C ALA A 362 -22.56 31.52 -55.71
N GLU A 363 -22.37 30.21 -55.91
CA GLU A 363 -22.53 29.55 -57.22
C GLU A 363 -23.97 29.60 -57.70
N ALA A 364 -24.95 29.34 -56.81
CA ALA A 364 -26.37 29.46 -57.14
C ALA A 364 -26.74 30.90 -57.56
N ALA A 365 -26.24 31.91 -56.83
CA ALA A 365 -26.44 33.31 -57.19
C ALA A 365 -25.82 33.66 -58.55
N ARG A 366 -24.63 33.14 -58.85
CA ARG A 366 -23.98 33.31 -60.16
C ARG A 366 -24.79 32.67 -61.29
N HIS A 367 -25.26 31.44 -61.12
CA HIS A 367 -26.09 30.77 -62.13
C HIS A 367 -27.41 31.52 -62.39
N ALA A 368 -28.05 32.04 -61.34
CA ALA A 368 -29.24 32.86 -61.49
C ALA A 368 -28.96 34.16 -62.28
N ALA A 369 -27.82 34.81 -62.02
CA ALA A 369 -27.39 36.01 -62.75
C ALA A 369 -27.08 35.70 -64.23
N ASP A 370 -26.41 34.59 -64.52
CA ASP A 370 -26.12 34.15 -65.90
C ASP A 370 -27.41 33.82 -66.68
N GLN A 371 -28.39 33.17 -66.04
CA GLN A 371 -29.71 32.92 -66.63
C GLN A 371 -30.45 34.23 -66.94
N ALA A 372 -30.43 35.20 -66.02
CA ALA A 372 -31.02 36.51 -66.23
C ALA A 372 -30.35 37.26 -67.40
N ASN A 373 -29.02 37.20 -67.49
CA ASN A 373 -28.27 37.78 -68.61
C ASN A 373 -28.61 37.09 -69.95
N GLN A 374 -28.70 35.76 -69.99
CA GLN A 374 -29.11 35.04 -71.20
C GLN A 374 -30.53 35.41 -71.63
N ALA A 375 -31.47 35.51 -70.68
CA ALA A 375 -32.84 35.94 -70.98
C ALA A 375 -32.86 37.37 -71.55
N LYS A 376 -32.07 38.28 -70.98
CA LYS A 376 -31.89 39.65 -71.51
C LYS A 376 -31.31 39.66 -72.92
N SER A 377 -30.27 38.88 -73.19
CA SER A 377 -29.67 38.76 -74.54
C SER A 377 -30.66 38.19 -75.57
N ARG A 378 -31.45 37.17 -75.19
CA ARG A 378 -32.51 36.61 -76.05
C ARG A 378 -33.57 37.66 -76.38
N TYR A 379 -34.03 38.42 -75.38
CA TYR A 379 -35.01 39.49 -75.57
C TYR A 379 -34.51 40.58 -76.52
N ILE A 380 -33.27 41.05 -76.34
CA ILE A 380 -32.66 42.06 -77.23
C ILE A 380 -32.54 41.53 -78.67
N SER A 381 -32.13 40.27 -78.85
CA SER A 381 -32.04 39.63 -80.18
C SER A 381 -33.41 39.55 -80.86
N ALA A 382 -34.46 39.15 -80.13
CA ALA A 382 -35.82 39.08 -80.65
C ALA A 382 -36.36 40.46 -81.08
N ILE A 383 -36.17 41.49 -80.25
CA ILE A 383 -36.51 42.89 -80.60
C ILE A 383 -35.74 43.36 -81.83
N SER A 384 -34.43 43.09 -81.89
CA SER A 384 -33.62 43.50 -83.04
C SER A 384 -34.07 42.81 -84.33
N HIS A 385 -34.59 41.59 -84.23
CA HIS A 385 -35.18 40.87 -85.36
C HIS A 385 -36.50 41.51 -85.80
N GLU A 386 -37.40 41.84 -84.86
CA GLU A 386 -38.66 42.56 -85.15
C GLU A 386 -38.44 43.93 -85.80
N ILE A 387 -37.42 44.69 -85.36
CA ILE A 387 -37.11 46.03 -85.91
C ILE A 387 -36.47 45.96 -87.30
N ARG A 388 -35.84 44.84 -87.68
CA ARG A 388 -35.12 44.69 -88.97
C ARG A 388 -35.90 43.94 -90.05
N THR A 389 -37.05 43.37 -89.74
CA THR A 389 -37.97 42.81 -90.74
C THR A 389 -38.94 43.91 -91.22
N PRO A 390 -38.99 44.24 -92.54
CA PRO A 390 -39.83 45.29 -93.09
C PRO A 390 -41.34 44.98 -93.05
#